data_AF-A0A519KRJ4-F1
#
_entry.id   AF-A0A519KRJ4-F1
#
_cell.length_a   1.000
_cell.length_b   1.000
_cell.length_c   1.000
_cell.angle_alpha   90.00
_cell.angle_beta   90.00
_cell.angle_gamma   90.00
#
_symmetry.space_group_name_H-M   'P 1'
#
loop_
_entity.id
_entity.type
_entity.pdbx_description
1 polymer ?
#
loop_
_entity_poly.entity_id
_entity_poly.type
_entity_poly.pdbx_seq_one_letter_code
_entity_poly.pdbx_strand_id
1 'polypeptide(L)'
;MRPFVRVTLAPAMNEIDVPASLRGYPGKIVVIEAGRDDTLPPALSRALARRLAAQGNTVERLVFPRAGHTDVARQPDFTARLQAALR
;
A
#
# COMPACT_ATOMS: atom_id res chain seq x y z
N MET A 1 20.94 6.95 -11.62
CA MET A 1 21.03 5.77 -10.75
C MET A 1 19.65 5.48 -10.16
N ARG A 2 19.12 4.25 -10.26
CA ARG A 2 17.92 3.82 -9.50
C ARG A 2 18.40 3.13 -8.22
N PRO A 3 18.00 3.56 -7.01
CA PRO A 3 18.43 2.90 -5.78
C PRO A 3 17.85 1.49 -5.71
N PHE A 4 18.69 0.50 -5.42
CA PHE A 4 18.25 -0.84 -5.06
C PHE A 4 17.87 -0.85 -3.58
N VAL A 5 16.63 -1.23 -3.28
CA VAL A 5 16.15 -1.41 -1.91
C VAL A 5 16.13 -2.91 -1.62
N ARG A 6 16.93 -3.35 -0.64
CA ARG A 6 16.89 -4.73 -0.13
C ARG A 6 16.09 -4.74 1.16
N VAL A 7 14.97 -5.46 1.17
CA VAL A 7 14.11 -5.62 2.34
C VAL A 7 14.32 -7.02 2.89
N THR A 8 14.70 -7.11 4.16
CA THR A 8 14.76 -8.40 4.88
C THR A 8 13.47 -8.53 5.68
N LEU A 9 12.57 -9.41 5.26
CA LEU A 9 11.36 -9.71 6.02
C LEU A 9 11.65 -10.78 7.07
N ALA A 10 11.00 -10.67 8.23
CA ALA A 10 10.96 -11.76 9.19
C ALA A 10 10.27 -12.99 8.56
N PRO A 11 10.69 -14.24 8.85
CA PRO A 11 10.14 -15.44 8.22
C PRO A 11 8.61 -15.56 8.32
N ALA A 12 8.02 -15.18 9.46
CA ALA A 12 6.56 -15.18 9.66
C ALA A 12 5.81 -14.24 8.69
N MET A 13 6.49 -13.27 8.07
CA MET A 13 5.90 -12.40 7.06
C MET A 13 6.00 -12.94 5.64
N ASN A 14 6.77 -14.00 5.38
CA ASN A 14 6.77 -14.69 4.08
C ASN A 14 5.49 -15.48 3.82
N GLU A 15 4.73 -15.78 4.88
CA GLU A 15 3.50 -16.57 4.76
C GLU A 15 2.34 -15.75 4.16
N ILE A 16 2.42 -14.41 4.20
CA ILE A 16 1.36 -13.53 3.71
C ILE A 16 1.71 -12.99 2.32
N ASP A 17 1.24 -13.69 1.28
CA ASP A 17 1.23 -13.17 -0.10
C ASP A 17 -0.11 -12.47 -0.38
N VAL A 18 -0.16 -11.16 -0.13
CA VAL A 18 -1.34 -10.32 -0.39
C VAL A 18 -1.77 -10.37 -1.87
N PRO A 19 -0.89 -10.17 -2.87
CA PRO A 19 -1.20 -10.38 -4.29
C PRO A 19 -1.82 -11.73 -4.63
N ALA A 20 -1.31 -12.83 -4.08
CA ALA A 20 -1.88 -14.16 -4.34
C ALA A 20 -3.28 -14.29 -3.73
N SER A 21 -3.47 -13.78 -2.51
CA SER A 21 -4.74 -13.85 -1.77
C SER A 21 -5.87 -13.04 -2.41
N LEU A 22 -5.54 -12.00 -3.18
CA LEU A 22 -6.50 -11.12 -3.86
C LEU A 22 -6.70 -11.45 -5.36
N ARG A 23 -6.19 -12.60 -5.82
CA ARG A 23 -6.35 -13.03 -7.21
C ARG A 23 -7.82 -13.22 -7.54
N GLY A 24 -8.30 -12.55 -8.59
CA GLY A 24 -9.70 -12.62 -9.01
C GLY A 24 -10.68 -11.88 -8.09
N TYR A 25 -10.19 -11.14 -7.09
CA TYR A 25 -11.05 -10.28 -6.27
C TYR A 25 -11.74 -9.23 -7.16
N PRO A 26 -13.08 -9.20 -7.20
CA PRO A 26 -13.82 -8.37 -8.16
C PRO A 26 -13.96 -6.91 -7.70
N GLY A 27 -13.67 -6.63 -6.43
CA GLY A 27 -13.77 -5.28 -5.87
C GLY A 27 -12.55 -4.42 -6.15
N LYS A 28 -12.70 -3.12 -5.87
CA LYS A 28 -11.59 -2.17 -5.86
C LYS A 28 -10.72 -2.39 -4.62
N ILE A 29 -9.41 -2.32 -4.80
CA ILE A 29 -8.43 -2.39 -3.71
C ILE A 29 -7.86 -1.00 -3.49
N VAL A 30 -7.95 -0.51 -2.25
CA VAL A 30 -7.34 0.76 -1.85
C VAL A 30 -6.01 0.48 -1.16
N VAL A 31 -4.91 0.94 -1.76
CA VAL A 31 -3.57 0.86 -1.17
C VAL A 31 -3.22 2.20 -0.55
N ILE A 32 -2.96 2.21 0.75
CA ILE A 32 -2.61 3.40 1.51
C ILE A 32 -1.07 3.48 1.64
N GLU A 33 -0.50 4.64 1.31
CA GLU A 33 0.94 4.91 1.38
C GLU A 33 1.21 6.09 2.33
N ALA A 34 1.90 5.79 3.42
CA ALA A 34 2.50 6.77 4.31
C ALA A 34 3.84 7.22 3.73
N GLY A 35 4.02 8.51 3.47
CA GLY A 35 5.21 9.02 2.77
C GLY A 35 6.50 9.09 3.60
N ARG A 36 6.38 9.07 4.93
CA ARG A 36 7.48 9.14 5.91
C ARG A 36 7.51 7.90 6.81
N ASP A 37 7.04 6.76 6.31
CA ASP A 37 7.05 5.51 7.06
C ASP A 37 8.46 4.89 7.05
N ASP A 38 9.11 4.97 8.20
CA ASP A 38 10.44 4.40 8.42
C ASP A 38 10.39 2.94 8.93
N THR A 39 9.19 2.39 9.20
CA THR A 39 8.98 0.99 9.57
C THR A 39 8.74 0.13 8.34
N LEU A 40 7.83 0.56 7.47
CA LEU A 40 7.54 -0.04 6.17
C LEU A 40 7.77 1.02 5.09
N PRO A 41 8.92 0.99 4.37
CA PRO A 41 9.26 2.02 3.42
C PRO A 41 8.13 2.24 2.38
N PRO A 42 7.81 3.49 1.99
CA PRO A 42 6.70 3.80 1.07
C PRO A 42 6.82 3.08 -0.29
N ALA A 43 8.04 2.68 -0.66
CA ALA A 43 8.32 1.87 -1.84
C ALA A 43 7.59 0.52 -1.85
N LEU A 44 7.30 -0.06 -0.69
CA LEU A 44 6.55 -1.31 -0.55
C LEU A 44 5.09 -1.15 -0.98
N SER A 45 4.39 -0.11 -0.51
CA SER A 45 3.02 0.20 -0.97
C SER A 45 2.98 0.44 -2.49
N ARG A 46 3.98 1.15 -3.04
CA ARG A 46 4.09 1.33 -4.50
C ARG A 46 4.30 0.01 -5.25
N ALA A 47 5.12 -0.89 -4.71
CA ALA A 47 5.36 -2.19 -5.31
C ALA A 47 4.12 -3.09 -5.26
N LEU A 48 3.42 -3.10 -4.12
CA LEU A 48 2.16 -3.83 -3.94
C LEU A 48 1.09 -3.36 -4.93
N ALA A 49 0.87 -2.04 -5.02
CA ALA A 49 -0.12 -1.46 -5.94
C ALA A 49 0.18 -1.83 -7.41
N ARG A 50 1.45 -1.79 -7.82
CA ARG A 50 1.86 -2.21 -9.17
C ARG A 50 1.60 -3.70 -9.41
N ARG A 51 1.89 -4.56 -8.42
CA ARG A 51 1.71 -6.01 -8.57
C ARG A 51 0.23 -6.39 -8.66
N LEU A 52 -0.62 -5.80 -7.81
CA LEU A 52 -2.07 -5.98 -7.87
C LEU A 52 -2.67 -5.48 -9.19
N ALA A 53 -2.25 -4.30 -9.67
CA ALA A 53 -2.71 -3.79 -10.96
C ALA A 53 -2.26 -4.70 -12.12
N ALA A 54 -1.02 -5.21 -12.09
CA ALA A 54 -0.52 -6.15 -13.09
C ALA A 54 -1.26 -7.51 -13.09
N GLN A 55 -1.91 -7.88 -11.99
CA GLN A 55 -2.79 -9.06 -11.89
C GLN A 55 -4.20 -8.80 -12.42
N GLY A 56 -4.51 -7.58 -12.85
CA GLY A 56 -5.83 -7.19 -13.36
C GLY A 56 -6.80 -6.68 -12.30
N ASN A 57 -6.38 -6.50 -11.05
CA ASN A 57 -7.23 -5.89 -10.04
C ASN A 57 -7.41 -4.38 -10.30
N THR A 58 -8.57 -3.84 -9.95
CA THR A 58 -8.79 -2.39 -9.89
C THR A 58 -8.15 -1.84 -8.62
N VAL A 59 -7.12 -0.99 -8.76
CA VAL A 59 -6.34 -0.48 -7.62
C VAL A 59 -6.37 1.04 -7.58
N GLU A 60 -6.72 1.59 -6.42
CA GLU A 60 -6.61 3.02 -6.13
C GLU A 60 -5.54 3.23 -5.05
N ARG A 61 -4.62 4.18 -5.26
CA ARG A 61 -3.54 4.47 -4.31
C ARG A 61 -3.76 5.81 -3.63
N LEU A 62 -3.90 5.79 -2.31
CA LEU A 62 -3.99 6.99 -1.48
C LEU A 62 -2.64 7.29 -0.84
N VAL A 63 -2.00 8.38 -1.28
CA VAL A 63 -0.71 8.83 -0.75
C VAL A 63 -0.92 9.93 0.29
N PHE A 64 -0.29 9.76 1.45
CA PHE A 64 -0.23 10.75 2.53
C PHE A 64 1.22 11.15 2.77
N PRO A 65 1.75 12.16 2.04
CA PRO A 65 3.18 12.44 1.97
C PRO A 65 3.85 12.81 3.31
N ARG A 66 3.05 13.24 4.29
CA ARG A 66 3.52 13.67 5.61
C ARG A 66 3.29 12.63 6.71
N ALA A 67 2.57 11.55 6.42
CA ALA A 67 2.26 10.52 7.39
C ALA A 67 3.43 9.54 7.57
N GLY A 68 3.66 9.12 8.79
CA GLY A 68 4.48 7.97 9.17
C GLY A 68 3.63 6.73 9.45
N HIS A 69 4.27 5.71 10.02
CA HIS A 69 3.68 4.37 10.20
C HIS A 69 2.36 4.36 10.98
N THR A 70 2.22 5.23 11.97
CA THR A 70 1.14 5.17 12.97
C THR A 70 0.12 6.32 12.89
N ASP A 71 0.32 7.30 12.01
CA ASP A 71 -0.46 8.54 11.99
C ASP A 71 -1.19 8.82 10.68
N VAL A 72 -1.23 7.87 9.74
CA VAL A 72 -1.96 8.01 8.47
C VAL A 72 -3.43 8.33 8.71
N ALA A 73 -4.07 7.63 9.65
CA ALA A 73 -5.47 7.84 10.01
C ALA A 73 -5.73 9.21 10.69
N ARG A 74 -4.67 9.90 11.15
CA ARG A 74 -4.76 11.22 11.78
C ARG A 74 -4.58 12.37 10.77
N GLN A 75 -4.29 12.07 9.51
CA GLN A 75 -4.14 13.12 8.50
C GLN A 75 -5.49 13.83 8.29
N PRO A 76 -5.51 15.18 8.14
CA PRO A 76 -6.76 15.94 8.11
C PRO A 76 -7.77 15.51 7.03
N ASP A 77 -7.28 15.00 5.91
CA ASP A 77 -8.05 14.58 4.73
C ASP A 77 -8.28 13.06 4.65
N PHE A 78 -7.83 12.28 5.65
CA PHE A 78 -7.85 10.81 5.61
C PHE A 78 -9.24 10.24 5.37
N THR A 79 -10.20 10.58 6.25
CA THR A 79 -11.57 10.03 6.17
C THR A 79 -12.25 10.41 4.86
N ALA A 80 -12.13 11.66 4.43
CA ALA A 80 -12.75 12.13 3.19
C ALA A 80 -12.19 11.39 1.97
N ARG A 81 -10.86 11.22 1.89
CA ARG A 81 -10.21 10.53 0.77
C ARG A 81 -10.47 9.03 0.77
N LEU A 82 -10.50 8.40 1.95
CA LEU A 82 -10.84 6.98 2.07
C LEU A 82 -12.29 6.73 1.64
N GLN A 83 -13.24 7.56 2.09
CA GLN A 83 -14.63 7.43 1.68
C GLN A 83 -14.81 7.63 0.17
N ALA A 84 -14.12 8.61 -0.42
CA ALA A 84 -14.14 8.81 -1.88
C ALA A 84 -13.59 7.57 -2.61
N ALA A 85 -12.51 6.98 -2.10
CA ALA A 85 -11.89 5.79 -2.68
C ALA A 85 -12.70 4.50 -2.49
N LEU A 86 -13.67 4.45 -1.57
CA LEU A 86 -14.51 3.28 -1.32
C LEU A 86 -15.89 3.36 -1.99
N ARG A 87 -16.26 4.52 -2.54
CA ARG A 87 -17.43 4.67 -3.42
C ARG A 87 -17.18 4.02 -4.78
#